data_AF-A0A8T7I7N2-F1
#
_entry.id   AF-A0A8T7I7N2-F1
#
_cell.length_a   1.000
_cell.length_b   1.000
_cell.length_c   1.000
_cell.angle_alpha   90.00
_cell.angle_beta   90.00
_cell.angle_gamma   90.00
#
_symmetry.space_group_name_H-M   'P 1'
#
loop_
_entity.id
_entity.type
_entity.pdbx_description
1 polymer ?
#
loop_
_entity_poly.entity_id
_entity_poly.type
_entity_poly.pdbx_seq_one_letter_code
_entity_poly.pdbx_strand_id
1 'polypeptide(L)'
;MNQKSLKIAVGSIVVLISMYTLSGYFWANGERLRVDLPSYFKVNGNYLALLFDNKVFNLNQVGKVNSIIDLDDFSIIAYGDFDFYSNGDLLIYHKNQDTSFLNSLFSTELKQSAVIKTDYKSDGFYRCSIAKENCERLEISMLTPNRIFRVVINKASNSIYLADSASDSLRILDENGNQIASLNTNLKYPREVLVSGNDLVIANTGRSNILISDLNEPSTIKEENDVNISRNYNRPIHIARTKSEWWVVFANRKIGNRIYRFDDSWQDRRKIELYDLNDPGDLVYFEEKIWVSGQEDFKIAQFNEYGTRLEFNIDESISVLLEEKKEQYLSFEALKVRYLVFFGLVLVVGFTVAFVLERAELNQIFNRRRKTAYDLHPIDPTPIEYPSGEGVYWLENRYRKNIYLKLIGILLILIFCFYITLSVNLSLKDWELPLSLLSISVFLILSLFLYQYFRYSKSKIGIENDQIIIDDGFGNVAAGQRREIIYSNRYIVIGKAAVHIGSIRYYAAFDPEELYKYVLTRLQSSEGKMDYQIVLHLIKNKHPLVLLDLVQVFFVIMFFSLLAFLNHII
;
A
#
# COMPACT_ATOMS: atom_id res chain seq x y z
N MET A 1 -24.80 0.60 -25.39
CA MET A 1 -24.81 0.14 -23.99
C MET A 1 -25.80 1.00 -23.21
N ASN A 2 -26.73 0.42 -22.42
CA ASN A 2 -27.71 1.21 -21.64
C ASN A 2 -26.96 2.05 -20.57
N GLN A 3 -27.40 3.29 -20.30
CA GLN A 3 -26.84 4.18 -19.28
C GLN A 3 -26.72 3.49 -17.92
N LYS A 4 -27.69 2.64 -17.57
CA LYS A 4 -27.64 1.81 -16.36
C LYS A 4 -26.44 0.85 -16.36
N SER A 5 -26.18 0.18 -17.47
CA SER A 5 -25.04 -0.73 -17.62
C SER A 5 -23.70 0.01 -17.57
N LEU A 6 -23.63 1.24 -18.09
CA LEU A 6 -22.43 2.08 -17.98
C LEU A 6 -22.14 2.52 -16.54
N LYS A 7 -23.17 2.94 -15.79
CA LYS A 7 -23.02 3.27 -14.37
C LYS A 7 -22.52 2.09 -13.55
N ILE A 8 -23.10 0.92 -13.78
CA ILE A 8 -22.67 -0.32 -13.11
C ILE A 8 -21.22 -0.64 -13.47
N ALA A 9 -20.84 -0.59 -14.75
CA ALA A 9 -19.47 -0.87 -15.18
C ALA A 9 -18.45 0.09 -14.56
N VAL A 10 -18.73 1.40 -14.57
CA VAL A 10 -17.85 2.42 -13.97
C VAL A 10 -17.76 2.24 -12.46
N GLY A 11 -18.88 2.00 -11.77
CA GLY A 11 -18.89 1.72 -10.34
C GLY A 11 -18.08 0.48 -9.98
N SER A 12 -18.23 -0.61 -10.74
CA SER A 12 -17.43 -1.83 -10.57
C SER A 12 -15.94 -1.58 -10.77
N ILE A 13 -15.55 -0.79 -11.78
CA ILE A 13 -14.14 -0.43 -12.01
C ILE A 13 -13.57 0.35 -10.82
N VAL A 14 -14.28 1.36 -10.31
CA VAL A 14 -13.84 2.14 -9.15
C VAL A 14 -13.68 1.25 -7.92
N VAL A 15 -14.64 0.34 -7.67
CA VAL A 15 -14.57 -0.61 -6.55
C VAL A 15 -13.37 -1.56 -6.71
N LEU A 16 -13.16 -2.14 -7.88
CA LEU A 16 -12.05 -3.07 -8.13
C LEU A 16 -10.69 -2.38 -7.95
N ILE A 17 -10.52 -1.18 -8.49
CA ILE A 17 -9.28 -0.41 -8.31
C ILE A 17 -9.10 -0.06 -6.83
N SER A 18 -10.15 0.39 -6.15
CA SER A 18 -10.11 0.70 -4.71
C SER A 18 -9.66 -0.52 -3.89
N MET A 19 -10.24 -1.70 -4.14
CA MET A 19 -9.84 -2.96 -3.52
C MET A 19 -8.36 -3.26 -3.80
N TYR A 20 -7.92 -3.15 -5.05
CA TYR A 20 -6.51 -3.38 -5.41
C TYR A 20 -5.56 -2.44 -4.65
N THR A 21 -5.86 -1.14 -4.60
CA THR A 21 -5.01 -0.17 -3.88
C THR A 21 -4.95 -0.43 -2.39
N LEU A 22 -6.07 -0.83 -1.79
CA LEU A 22 -6.15 -1.14 -0.38
C LEU A 22 -5.41 -2.45 -0.05
N SER A 23 -5.55 -3.47 -0.90
CA SER A 23 -4.76 -4.71 -0.81
C SER A 23 -3.27 -4.41 -0.91
N GLY A 24 -2.85 -3.54 -1.84
CA GLY A 24 -1.45 -3.11 -1.96
C GLY A 24 -0.94 -2.37 -0.72
N TYR A 25 -1.75 -1.49 -0.13
CA TYR A 25 -1.44 -0.82 1.15
C TYR A 25 -1.21 -1.83 2.27
N PHE A 26 -2.14 -2.80 2.43
CA PHE A 26 -2.02 -3.80 3.48
C PHE A 26 -0.84 -4.75 3.26
N TRP A 27 -0.56 -5.12 2.00
CA TRP A 27 0.59 -5.94 1.64
C TRP A 27 1.90 -5.22 1.96
N ALA A 28 2.07 -3.98 1.50
CA ALA A 28 3.27 -3.20 1.79
C ALA A 28 3.46 -2.99 3.30
N ASN A 29 2.38 -2.75 4.05
CA ASN A 29 2.47 -2.67 5.51
C ASN A 29 2.82 -4.02 6.17
N GLY A 30 2.33 -5.13 5.62
CA GLY A 30 2.67 -6.48 6.07
C GLY A 30 4.15 -6.79 5.88
N GLU A 31 4.68 -6.55 4.67
CA GLU A 31 6.11 -6.72 4.37
C GLU A 31 6.99 -5.81 5.22
N ARG A 32 6.59 -4.55 5.41
CA ARG A 32 7.29 -3.62 6.32
C ARG A 32 7.43 -4.18 7.74
N LEU A 33 6.41 -4.87 8.26
CA LEU A 33 6.42 -5.47 9.61
C LEU A 33 7.17 -6.80 9.69
N ARG A 34 7.47 -7.41 8.53
CA ARG A 34 8.30 -8.61 8.41
C ARG A 34 9.78 -8.30 8.31
N VAL A 35 10.15 -7.07 7.93
CA VAL A 35 11.54 -6.64 7.99
C VAL A 35 12.04 -6.86 9.42
N ASP A 36 13.07 -7.68 9.54
CA ASP A 36 13.66 -8.01 10.82
C ASP A 36 14.28 -6.76 11.45
N LEU A 37 14.08 -6.65 12.76
CA LEU A 37 14.60 -5.57 13.59
C LEU A 37 15.61 -6.17 14.57
N PRO A 38 16.66 -5.42 14.96
CA PRO A 38 17.55 -5.86 16.03
C PRO A 38 16.79 -5.82 17.37
N SER A 39 16.18 -6.92 17.79
CA SER A 39 15.17 -6.86 18.86
C SER A 39 15.39 -7.75 20.07
N TYR A 40 16.41 -8.60 20.08
CA TYR A 40 16.64 -9.53 21.19
C TYR A 40 18.12 -9.63 21.53
N PHE A 41 18.46 -9.16 22.72
CA PHE A 41 19.77 -9.31 23.33
C PHE A 41 19.74 -10.34 24.46
N LYS A 42 20.76 -11.20 24.51
CA LYS A 42 20.98 -12.14 25.61
C LYS A 42 22.44 -12.17 26.01
N VAL A 43 22.70 -12.32 27.30
CA VAL A 43 24.06 -12.51 27.80
C VAL A 43 24.36 -14.01 27.86
N ASN A 44 25.45 -14.43 27.22
CA ASN A 44 25.93 -15.80 27.23
C ASN A 44 27.41 -15.84 27.58
N GLY A 45 27.72 -16.06 28.87
CA GLY A 45 29.08 -15.97 29.38
C GLY A 45 29.68 -14.59 29.15
N ASN A 46 30.78 -14.54 28.39
CA ASN A 46 31.51 -13.30 28.08
C ASN A 46 31.08 -12.66 26.75
N TYR A 47 29.91 -13.05 26.23
CA TYR A 47 29.39 -12.56 24.96
C TYR A 47 27.98 -12.00 25.12
N LEU A 48 27.71 -10.98 24.33
CA LEU A 48 26.38 -10.46 24.08
C LEU A 48 25.85 -11.07 22.79
N ALA A 49 24.87 -11.95 22.89
CA ALA A 49 24.19 -12.52 21.74
C ALA A 49 23.09 -11.57 21.23
N LEU A 50 23.09 -11.31 19.93
CA LEU A 50 22.07 -10.55 19.21
C LEU A 50 21.41 -11.47 18.18
N LEU A 51 20.09 -11.69 18.29
CA LEU A 51 19.32 -12.34 17.22
C LEU A 51 18.88 -11.29 16.19
N PHE A 52 19.33 -11.46 14.95
CA PHE A 52 19.01 -10.56 13.84
C PHE A 52 19.13 -11.30 12.49
N ASP A 53 18.13 -11.16 11.60
CA ASP A 53 18.08 -11.81 10.27
C ASP A 53 18.34 -13.33 10.32
N ASN A 54 17.58 -14.04 11.16
CA ASN A 54 17.73 -15.47 11.45
C ASN A 54 19.14 -15.92 11.87
N LYS A 55 19.97 -15.02 12.40
CA LYS A 55 21.33 -15.30 12.87
C LYS A 55 21.51 -14.83 14.30
N VAL A 56 22.31 -15.57 15.07
CA VAL A 56 22.72 -15.15 16.41
C VAL A 56 24.18 -14.69 16.36
N PHE A 57 24.39 -13.38 16.49
CA PHE A 57 25.70 -12.76 16.52
C PHE A 57 26.21 -12.70 17.96
N ASN A 58 27.32 -13.37 18.27
CA ASN A 58 27.98 -13.27 19.57
C ASN A 58 28.99 -12.13 19.55
N LEU A 59 28.67 -11.05 20.24
CA LEU A 59 29.47 -9.84 20.34
C LEU A 59 30.35 -9.87 21.58
N ASN A 60 31.59 -9.41 21.44
CA ASN A 60 32.43 -9.11 22.60
C ASN A 60 32.07 -7.74 23.21
N GLN A 61 32.78 -7.36 24.28
CA GLN A 61 32.56 -6.13 25.05
C GLN A 61 32.72 -4.82 24.25
N VAL A 62 33.41 -4.89 23.10
CA VAL A 62 33.63 -3.75 22.19
C VAL A 62 32.69 -3.76 20.98
N GLY A 63 31.78 -4.74 20.88
CA GLY A 63 30.80 -4.84 19.80
C GLY A 63 31.32 -5.46 18.51
N LYS A 64 32.45 -6.18 18.56
CA LYS A 64 32.94 -6.99 17.45
C LYS A 64 32.34 -8.39 17.49
N VAL A 65 32.02 -8.91 16.30
CA VAL A 65 31.48 -10.25 16.14
C VAL A 65 32.60 -11.27 16.38
N ASN A 66 32.42 -12.11 17.39
CA ASN A 66 33.32 -13.21 17.70
C ASN A 66 32.91 -14.50 16.98
N SER A 67 31.61 -14.79 16.94
CA SER A 67 31.05 -15.89 16.18
C SER A 67 29.63 -15.58 15.72
N ILE A 68 29.19 -16.26 14.66
CA ILE A 68 27.83 -16.18 14.11
C ILE A 68 27.28 -17.60 14.14
N ILE A 69 26.08 -17.77 14.67
CA ILE A 69 25.30 -19.00 14.57
C ILE A 69 24.23 -18.74 13.52
N ASP A 70 24.38 -19.36 12.34
CA ASP A 70 23.36 -19.29 11.29
C ASP A 70 22.28 -20.32 11.59
N LEU A 71 21.04 -19.89 11.80
CA LEU A 71 19.96 -20.80 12.17
C LEU A 71 19.44 -21.60 10.97
N ASP A 72 19.77 -21.16 9.75
CA ASP A 72 19.49 -21.91 8.53
C ASP A 72 20.24 -23.25 8.52
N ASP A 73 21.46 -23.31 9.10
CA ASP A 73 22.24 -24.54 9.25
C ASP A 73 21.51 -25.60 10.09
N PHE A 74 20.60 -25.16 10.96
CA PHE A 74 19.78 -26.02 11.81
C PHE A 74 18.37 -26.25 11.24
N SER A 75 18.06 -25.70 10.06
CA SER A 75 16.69 -25.65 9.51
C SER A 75 15.70 -24.96 10.46
N ILE A 76 16.17 -23.97 11.23
CA ILE A 76 15.36 -23.21 12.18
C ILE A 76 15.12 -21.81 11.65
N ILE A 77 13.85 -21.47 11.47
CA ILE A 77 13.39 -20.09 11.28
C ILE A 77 12.99 -19.52 12.65
N ALA A 78 13.80 -18.61 13.18
CA ALA A 78 13.59 -17.96 14.46
C ALA A 78 12.29 -17.15 14.48
N TYR A 79 11.54 -17.26 15.57
CA TYR A 79 10.34 -16.46 15.76
C TYR A 79 10.16 -16.06 17.22
N GLY A 80 10.45 -14.79 17.53
CA GLY A 80 10.31 -14.25 18.88
C GLY A 80 11.63 -14.24 19.66
N ASP A 81 11.55 -14.46 20.97
CA ASP A 81 12.69 -14.39 21.88
C ASP A 81 13.46 -15.72 21.97
N PHE A 82 14.68 -15.68 22.51
CA PHE A 82 15.59 -16.81 22.68
C PHE A 82 16.37 -16.70 23.99
N ASP A 83 17.03 -17.77 24.42
CA ASP A 83 18.05 -17.72 25.49
C ASP A 83 18.96 -18.95 25.42
N PHE A 84 19.99 -19.01 26.25
CA PHE A 84 20.94 -20.12 26.32
C PHE A 84 20.78 -20.96 27.59
N TYR A 85 21.13 -22.22 27.51
CA TYR A 85 21.35 -23.04 28.70
C TYR A 85 22.75 -22.78 29.28
N SER A 86 22.99 -23.23 30.51
CA SER A 86 24.30 -23.12 31.17
C SER A 86 25.43 -23.81 30.40
N ASN A 87 25.12 -24.84 29.59
CA ASN A 87 26.07 -25.54 28.75
C ASN A 87 26.29 -24.88 27.37
N GLY A 88 25.64 -23.74 27.11
CA GLY A 88 25.72 -23.01 25.85
C GLY A 88 24.74 -23.47 24.76
N ASP A 89 23.90 -24.48 25.00
CA ASP A 89 22.83 -24.82 24.04
C ASP A 89 21.85 -23.65 23.89
N LEU A 90 21.30 -23.48 22.70
CA LEU A 90 20.36 -22.41 22.36
C LEU A 90 18.91 -22.89 22.50
N LEU A 91 18.08 -22.18 23.26
CA LEU A 91 16.62 -22.32 23.25
C LEU A 91 16.03 -21.27 22.31
N ILE A 92 15.27 -21.73 21.32
CA ILE A 92 14.64 -20.85 20.33
C ILE A 92 13.28 -21.39 19.89
N TYR A 93 12.35 -20.49 19.54
CA TYR A 93 11.08 -20.89 18.94
C TYR A 93 11.19 -20.89 17.42
N HIS A 94 10.87 -22.03 16.82
CA HIS A 94 10.82 -22.23 15.37
C HIS A 94 9.39 -22.09 14.85
N LYS A 95 9.24 -21.39 13.71
CA LYS A 95 7.98 -21.32 12.97
C LYS A 95 8.20 -21.61 11.49
N ASN A 96 7.61 -22.69 10.98
CA ASN A 96 7.86 -23.24 9.65
C ASN A 96 7.02 -22.55 8.53
N GLN A 97 6.26 -21.51 8.83
CA GLN A 97 5.40 -20.86 7.84
C GLN A 97 5.59 -19.36 7.77
N ASP A 98 5.92 -18.90 6.57
CA ASP A 98 5.56 -17.57 6.10
C ASP A 98 4.05 -17.42 6.27
N THR A 99 3.65 -16.60 7.24
CA THR A 99 2.24 -16.26 7.43
C THR A 99 1.64 -15.90 6.07
N SER A 100 0.56 -16.55 5.65
CA SER A 100 -0.10 -16.14 4.39
C SER A 100 -0.43 -14.64 4.46
N PHE A 101 -0.45 -13.96 3.31
CA PHE A 101 -0.80 -12.54 3.25
C PHE A 101 -2.09 -12.22 4.03
N LEU A 102 -3.09 -13.10 3.95
CA LEU A 102 -4.33 -12.97 4.71
C LEU A 102 -4.10 -13.03 6.23
N ASN A 103 -3.24 -13.92 6.72
CA ASN A 103 -2.89 -13.99 8.13
C ASN A 103 -2.17 -12.72 8.61
N SER A 104 -1.29 -12.14 7.78
CA SER A 104 -0.64 -10.85 8.12
C SER A 104 -1.66 -9.71 8.23
N LEU A 105 -2.64 -9.65 7.32
CA LEU A 105 -3.74 -8.68 7.30
C LEU A 105 -4.56 -8.69 8.60
N PHE A 106 -4.92 -9.88 9.10
CA PHE A 106 -5.71 -9.99 10.33
C PHE A 106 -4.88 -9.80 11.60
N SER A 107 -3.58 -10.06 11.56
CA SER A 107 -2.68 -9.93 12.72
C SER A 107 -2.37 -8.48 13.11
N THR A 108 -2.47 -7.53 12.17
CA THR A 108 -2.02 -6.14 12.38
C THR A 108 -2.97 -5.25 13.17
N GLU A 109 -4.27 -5.57 13.26
CA GLU A 109 -5.25 -4.71 13.95
C GLU A 109 -6.03 -5.41 15.05
N LEU A 110 -6.20 -6.73 14.98
CA LEU A 110 -6.93 -7.48 15.98
C LEU A 110 -5.94 -8.04 16.99
N LYS A 111 -5.84 -7.38 18.14
CA LYS A 111 -5.29 -7.95 19.40
C LYS A 111 -6.00 -9.23 19.87
N GLN A 112 -6.95 -9.73 19.10
CA GLN A 112 -7.65 -10.95 19.40
C GLN A 112 -6.89 -12.10 18.77
N SER A 113 -6.53 -13.04 19.63
CA SER A 113 -5.99 -14.36 19.41
C SER A 113 -6.78 -15.12 18.34
N ALA A 114 -6.65 -14.73 17.07
CA ALA A 114 -7.05 -15.56 15.96
C ALA A 114 -6.18 -16.81 16.08
N VAL A 115 -6.80 -17.92 16.48
CA VAL A 115 -6.16 -19.23 16.59
C VAL A 115 -5.72 -19.60 15.18
N ILE A 116 -4.49 -19.21 14.82
CA ILE A 116 -3.85 -19.67 13.59
C ILE A 116 -3.70 -21.17 13.80
N LYS A 117 -4.32 -21.98 12.93
CA LYS A 117 -4.04 -23.41 12.86
C LYS A 117 -2.60 -23.57 12.40
N THR A 118 -1.68 -23.61 13.35
CA THR A 118 -0.28 -23.95 13.14
C THR A 118 -0.20 -25.41 12.73
N ASP A 119 0.71 -25.74 11.82
CA ASP A 119 1.10 -27.13 11.64
C ASP A 119 1.90 -27.54 12.86
N TYR A 120 1.20 -28.11 13.85
CA TYR A 120 1.76 -28.51 15.15
C TYR A 120 2.92 -29.50 15.05
N LYS A 121 3.21 -30.04 13.87
CA LYS A 121 4.32 -30.98 13.67
C LYS A 121 5.68 -30.32 13.59
N SER A 122 5.76 -29.08 13.09
CA SER A 122 7.04 -28.37 12.94
C SER A 122 7.20 -27.14 13.84
N ASP A 123 6.12 -26.44 14.18
CA ASP A 123 6.23 -25.25 15.03
C ASP A 123 6.51 -25.66 16.49
N GLY A 124 7.35 -24.90 17.20
CA GLY A 124 7.68 -25.24 18.58
C GLY A 124 8.95 -24.62 19.14
N PHE A 125 9.23 -24.92 20.40
CA PHE A 125 10.51 -24.60 21.03
C PHE A 125 11.52 -25.71 20.76
N TYR A 126 12.71 -25.32 20.33
CA TYR A 126 13.82 -26.21 20.04
C TYR A 126 15.00 -25.86 20.94
N ARG A 127 15.66 -26.90 21.44
CA ARG A 127 16.97 -26.81 22.07
C ARG A 127 18.02 -27.26 21.06
N CYS A 128 18.88 -26.33 20.67
CA CYS A 128 19.90 -26.55 19.65
C CYS A 128 21.27 -26.64 20.31
N SER A 129 21.96 -27.77 20.12
CA SER A 129 23.34 -27.91 20.56
C SER A 129 24.26 -27.38 19.47
N ILE A 130 24.82 -26.19 19.72
CA ILE A 130 25.66 -25.49 18.75
C ILE A 130 26.89 -26.34 18.37
N ALA A 131 27.47 -27.04 19.34
CA ALA A 131 28.66 -27.87 19.11
C ALA A 131 28.39 -29.14 18.30
N LYS A 132 27.14 -29.63 18.30
CA LYS A 132 26.74 -30.86 17.59
C LYS A 132 25.94 -30.58 16.32
N GLU A 133 25.64 -29.31 16.04
CA GLU A 133 24.83 -28.88 14.90
C GLU A 133 23.47 -29.62 14.83
N ASN A 134 22.85 -29.85 15.99
CA ASN A 134 21.56 -30.54 16.07
C ASN A 134 20.55 -29.78 16.93
N CYS A 135 19.27 -29.91 16.61
CA CYS A 135 18.18 -29.36 17.40
C CYS A 135 17.17 -30.43 17.79
N GLU A 136 16.77 -30.41 19.05
CA GLU A 136 15.73 -31.28 19.59
C GLU A 136 14.52 -30.44 20.00
N ARG A 137 13.34 -30.89 19.57
CA ARG A 137 12.09 -30.22 19.90
C ARG A 137 11.72 -30.53 21.36
N LEU A 138 11.42 -29.50 22.14
CA LEU A 138 11.01 -29.64 23.54
C LEU A 138 9.52 -30.00 23.67
N GLU A 139 9.13 -30.59 24.81
CA GLU A 139 7.73 -30.96 25.07
C GLU A 139 6.77 -29.76 25.06
N ILE A 140 7.27 -28.59 25.48
CA ILE A 140 6.52 -27.32 25.44
C ILE A 140 6.08 -26.89 24.03
N SER A 141 6.56 -27.54 22.98
CA SER A 141 6.25 -27.16 21.60
C SER A 141 4.78 -27.25 21.19
N MET A 142 3.89 -27.80 22.03
CA MET A 142 2.44 -27.66 21.85
C MET A 142 1.94 -26.22 22.12
N LEU A 143 2.74 -25.39 22.78
CA LEU A 143 2.45 -23.98 22.93
C LEU A 143 2.76 -23.24 21.63
N THR A 144 1.79 -22.44 21.20
CA THR A 144 1.90 -21.59 20.03
C THR A 144 1.83 -20.14 20.48
N PRO A 145 2.88 -19.65 21.18
CA PRO A 145 2.89 -18.26 21.60
C PRO A 145 2.81 -17.37 20.36
N ASN A 146 2.05 -16.29 20.45
CA ASN A 146 2.15 -15.22 19.46
C ASN A 146 3.57 -14.62 19.48
N ARG A 147 3.99 -13.81 18.50
CA ARG A 147 5.36 -13.22 18.42
C ARG A 147 5.81 -12.49 19.70
N ILE A 148 4.88 -12.17 20.59
CA ILE A 148 5.07 -11.37 21.79
C ILE A 148 5.13 -12.31 22.99
N PHE A 149 6.26 -12.98 23.14
CA PHE A 149 6.64 -13.73 24.33
C PHE A 149 8.08 -13.37 24.73
N ARG A 150 8.46 -13.69 25.96
CA ARG A 150 9.85 -13.61 26.44
C ARG A 150 10.25 -14.87 27.15
N VAL A 151 11.52 -15.22 27.00
CA VAL A 151 12.12 -16.38 27.63
C VAL A 151 13.36 -15.95 28.38
N VAL A 152 13.48 -16.42 29.62
CA VAL A 152 14.73 -16.39 30.36
C VAL A 152 15.01 -17.76 30.97
N ILE A 153 16.26 -18.20 30.92
CA ILE A 153 16.73 -19.44 31.53
C ILE A 153 17.55 -19.08 32.76
N ASN A 154 17.14 -19.62 33.91
CA ASN A 154 17.99 -19.57 35.10
C ASN A 154 19.18 -20.52 34.90
N LYS A 155 20.37 -19.96 34.72
CA LYS A 155 21.59 -20.73 34.43
C LYS A 155 22.02 -21.65 35.58
N ALA A 156 21.56 -21.42 36.81
CA ALA A 156 21.88 -22.28 37.95
C ALA A 156 21.09 -23.60 37.92
N SER A 157 19.83 -23.58 37.46
CA SER A 157 18.92 -24.73 37.46
C SER A 157 18.52 -25.22 36.08
N ASN A 158 18.87 -24.49 35.01
CA ASN A 158 18.34 -24.64 33.65
C ASN A 158 16.80 -24.57 33.54
N SER A 159 16.14 -24.01 34.55
CA SER A 159 14.69 -23.79 34.50
C SER A 159 14.37 -22.67 33.53
N ILE A 160 13.30 -22.85 32.76
CA ILE A 160 12.86 -21.92 31.72
C ILE A 160 11.65 -21.15 32.24
N TYR A 161 11.71 -19.83 32.14
CA TYR A 161 10.61 -18.93 32.48
C TYR A 161 10.09 -18.30 31.19
N LEU A 162 8.85 -18.64 30.82
CA LEU A 162 8.20 -18.19 29.60
C LEU A 162 7.06 -17.23 29.94
N ALA A 163 7.26 -15.94 29.67
CA ALA A 163 6.19 -14.95 29.73
C ALA A 163 5.45 -14.93 28.39
N ASP A 164 4.22 -15.42 28.36
CA ASP A 164 3.34 -15.43 27.20
C ASP A 164 2.34 -14.27 27.29
N SER A 165 2.61 -13.19 26.54
CA SER A 165 1.75 -12.01 26.56
C SER A 165 0.35 -12.29 26.03
N ALA A 166 0.16 -13.29 25.16
CA ALA A 166 -1.13 -13.57 24.54
C ALA A 166 -2.09 -14.30 25.49
N SER A 167 -1.56 -15.15 26.36
CA SER A 167 -2.34 -15.88 27.38
C SER A 167 -2.34 -15.21 28.75
N ASP A 168 -1.73 -14.02 28.89
CA ASP A 168 -1.57 -13.32 30.16
C ASP A 168 -0.94 -14.22 31.25
N SER A 169 0.06 -15.04 30.88
CA SER A 169 0.64 -16.05 31.78
C SER A 169 2.16 -16.01 31.83
N LEU A 170 2.71 -16.47 32.96
CA LEU A 170 4.10 -16.85 33.11
C LEU A 170 4.14 -18.35 33.42
N ARG A 171 4.83 -19.11 32.59
CA ARG A 171 5.03 -20.55 32.78
C ARG A 171 6.45 -20.81 33.25
N ILE A 172 6.57 -21.74 34.18
CA ILE A 172 7.85 -22.20 34.71
C ILE A 172 8.02 -23.65 34.30
N LEU A 173 9.15 -23.95 33.69
CA LEU A 173 9.43 -25.23 33.08
C LEU A 173 10.77 -25.77 33.56
N ASP A 174 10.91 -27.09 33.52
CA ASP A 174 12.22 -27.72 33.64
C ASP A 174 13.04 -27.56 32.35
N GLU A 175 14.26 -28.10 32.35
CA GLU A 175 15.18 -28.01 31.21
C GLU A 175 14.72 -28.76 29.94
N ASN A 176 13.75 -29.68 30.09
CA ASN A 176 13.17 -30.48 29.01
C ASN A 176 11.87 -29.84 28.46
N GLY A 177 11.43 -28.74 29.08
CA GLY A 177 10.21 -28.03 28.70
C GLY A 177 8.94 -28.56 29.38
N ASN A 178 9.04 -29.42 30.40
CA ASN A 178 7.88 -29.83 31.18
C ASN A 178 7.43 -28.70 32.10
N GLN A 179 6.13 -28.40 32.11
CA GLN A 179 5.61 -27.36 32.99
C GLN A 179 5.61 -27.82 34.45
N ILE A 180 6.41 -27.16 35.29
CA ILE A 180 6.50 -27.44 36.74
C ILE A 180 5.62 -26.49 37.56
N ALA A 181 5.39 -25.27 37.07
CA ALA A 181 4.53 -24.30 37.73
C ALA A 181 4.01 -23.23 36.74
N SER A 182 3.09 -22.38 37.20
CA SER A 182 2.57 -21.26 36.41
C SER A 182 2.01 -20.15 37.29
N LEU A 183 2.24 -18.90 36.90
CA LEU A 183 1.59 -17.73 37.43
C LEU A 183 0.65 -17.15 36.36
N ASN A 184 -0.66 -17.19 36.63
CA ASN A 184 -1.69 -16.67 35.71
C ASN A 184 -2.55 -15.58 36.36
N THR A 185 -2.41 -15.39 37.67
CA THR A 185 -3.12 -14.36 38.43
C THR A 185 -2.30 -13.08 38.42
N ASN A 186 -2.99 -11.94 38.41
CA ASN A 186 -2.39 -10.60 38.42
C ASN A 186 -1.49 -10.21 37.24
N LEU A 187 -1.32 -11.08 36.24
CA LEU A 187 -0.67 -10.75 34.99
C LEU A 187 -1.67 -10.19 33.97
N LYS A 188 -1.21 -9.20 33.21
CA LYS A 188 -1.85 -8.71 32.00
C LYS A 188 -0.78 -8.31 31.01
N TYR A 189 -0.67 -9.07 29.92
CA TYR A 189 0.25 -8.82 28.83
C TYR A 189 1.72 -8.71 29.29
N PRO A 190 2.25 -9.71 30.03
CA PRO A 190 3.63 -9.68 30.50
C PRO A 190 4.60 -9.67 29.31
N ARG A 191 5.39 -8.60 29.16
CA ARG A 191 6.29 -8.43 28.00
C ARG A 191 7.76 -8.58 28.30
N GLU A 192 8.14 -8.67 29.58
CA GLU A 192 9.52 -8.94 29.99
C GLU A 192 9.56 -9.86 31.20
N VAL A 193 10.55 -10.74 31.22
CA VAL A 193 10.89 -11.56 32.38
C VAL A 193 12.41 -11.59 32.51
N LEU A 194 12.92 -11.26 33.69
CA LEU A 194 14.34 -11.14 33.98
C LEU A 194 14.66 -11.88 35.27
N VAL A 195 15.73 -12.68 35.26
CA VAL A 195 16.32 -13.26 36.47
C VAL A 195 17.33 -12.26 37.02
N SER A 196 17.14 -11.82 38.28
CA SER A 196 18.02 -10.87 38.96
C SER A 196 18.32 -11.37 40.37
N GLY A 197 19.50 -11.98 40.56
CA GLY A 197 19.84 -12.61 41.84
C GLY A 197 18.91 -13.80 42.13
N ASN A 198 18.21 -13.76 43.27
CA ASN A 198 17.21 -14.77 43.64
C ASN A 198 15.77 -14.37 43.28
N ASP A 199 15.59 -13.25 42.58
CA ASP A 199 14.28 -12.74 42.21
C ASP A 199 14.01 -12.90 40.70
N LEU A 200 12.75 -13.16 40.38
CA LEU A 200 12.19 -13.10 39.04
C LEU A 200 11.41 -11.79 38.89
N VAL A 201 11.81 -10.96 37.94
CA VAL A 201 11.25 -9.63 37.71
C VAL A 201 10.46 -9.62 36.41
N ILE A 202 9.21 -9.14 36.47
CA ILE A 202 8.25 -9.26 35.37
C ILE A 202 7.71 -7.89 34.99
N ALA A 203 7.84 -7.49 33.72
CA ALA A 203 7.16 -6.28 33.20
C ALA A 203 5.70 -6.59 32.88
N ASN A 204 4.79 -6.22 33.79
CA ASN A 204 3.37 -6.43 33.64
C ASN A 204 2.71 -5.28 32.86
N THR A 205 3.01 -5.23 31.56
CA THR A 205 2.72 -4.09 30.67
C THR A 205 1.26 -3.65 30.69
N GLY A 206 0.32 -4.59 30.78
CA GLY A 206 -1.11 -4.31 30.78
C GLY A 206 -1.62 -3.66 32.07
N ARG A 207 -0.93 -3.89 33.20
CA ARG A 207 -1.24 -3.27 34.50
C ARG A 207 -0.36 -2.09 34.87
N SER A 208 0.66 -1.78 34.07
CA SER A 208 1.56 -0.63 34.28
C SER A 208 2.45 -0.75 35.53
N ASN A 209 2.78 -1.98 35.94
CA ASN A 209 3.61 -2.25 37.10
C ASN A 209 4.70 -3.30 36.81
N ILE A 210 5.64 -3.41 37.74
CA ILE A 210 6.65 -4.45 37.78
C ILE A 210 6.31 -5.40 38.92
N LEU A 211 6.30 -6.70 38.65
CA LEU A 211 6.08 -7.73 39.66
C LEU A 211 7.41 -8.42 39.98
N ILE A 212 7.61 -8.75 41.25
CA ILE A 212 8.77 -9.48 41.73
C ILE A 212 8.29 -10.76 42.41
N SER A 213 8.94 -11.87 42.11
CA SER A 213 8.70 -13.19 42.71
C SER A 213 10.02 -13.83 43.10
N ASP A 214 10.02 -14.74 44.08
CA ASP A 214 11.22 -15.51 44.43
C ASP A 214 11.43 -16.65 43.42
N LEU A 215 12.66 -16.90 42.97
CA LEU A 215 12.93 -18.01 42.04
C LEU A 215 12.58 -19.39 42.60
N ASN A 216 12.56 -19.54 43.93
CA ASN A 216 12.15 -20.78 44.60
C ASN A 216 10.62 -20.91 44.71
N GLU A 217 9.89 -19.78 44.66
CA GLU A 217 8.42 -19.73 44.69
C GLU A 217 7.88 -18.86 43.54
N PRO A 218 8.21 -19.14 42.26
CA PRO A 218 7.98 -18.24 41.14
C PRO A 218 6.49 -18.06 40.78
N SER A 219 5.61 -18.84 41.41
CA SER A 219 4.15 -18.74 41.28
C SER A 219 3.52 -17.73 42.23
N THR A 220 4.29 -17.15 43.15
CA THR A 220 3.80 -16.23 44.18
C THR A 220 4.43 -14.86 44.01
N ILE A 221 3.62 -13.81 43.93
CA ILE A 221 4.12 -12.43 43.88
C ILE A 221 4.55 -11.99 45.28
N LYS A 222 5.83 -11.61 45.40
CA LYS A 222 6.45 -11.06 46.61
C LYS A 222 6.26 -9.55 46.69
N GLU A 223 6.35 -8.86 45.55
CA GLU A 223 6.27 -7.40 45.49
C GLU A 223 5.61 -6.92 44.18
N GLU A 224 4.90 -5.81 44.25
CA GLU A 224 4.26 -5.15 43.11
C GLU A 224 4.58 -3.64 43.14
N ASN A 225 5.23 -3.16 42.08
CA ASN A 225 5.75 -1.80 41.99
C ASN A 225 5.10 -1.02 40.85
N ASP A 226 4.33 0.01 41.18
CA ASP A 226 3.69 0.88 40.20
C ASP A 226 4.71 1.82 39.54
N VAL A 227 4.99 1.61 38.25
CA VAL A 227 6.02 2.35 37.50
C VAL A 227 5.43 3.34 36.48
N ASN A 228 4.25 3.87 36.76
CA ASN A 228 3.56 4.77 35.84
C ASN A 228 4.22 6.15 35.75
N ILE A 229 4.96 6.44 34.67
CA ILE A 229 5.63 7.73 34.46
C ILE A 229 4.64 8.83 34.10
N SER A 230 3.74 8.57 33.14
CA SER A 230 2.74 9.54 32.67
C SER A 230 1.61 8.84 31.92
N ARG A 231 0.53 9.55 31.61
CA ARG A 231 -0.58 9.03 30.78
C ARG A 231 -0.13 8.41 29.46
N ASN A 232 0.96 8.91 28.89
CA ASN A 232 1.48 8.46 27.60
C ASN A 232 2.58 7.38 27.72
N TYR A 233 3.22 7.27 28.87
CA TYR A 233 4.34 6.36 29.16
C TYR A 233 4.02 5.56 30.42
N ASN A 234 3.10 4.62 30.32
CA ASN A 234 2.64 3.80 31.45
C ASN A 234 2.81 2.29 31.21
N ARG A 235 3.41 1.89 30.09
CA ARG A 235 3.51 0.48 29.71
C ARG A 235 4.96 0.05 29.78
N PRO A 236 5.45 -0.52 30.90
CA PRO A 236 6.79 -1.09 30.93
C PRO A 236 6.83 -2.28 29.97
N ILE A 237 7.82 -2.35 29.09
CA ILE A 237 7.91 -3.39 28.06
C ILE A 237 9.23 -4.16 28.05
N HIS A 238 10.31 -3.59 28.59
CA HIS A 238 11.62 -4.22 28.74
C HIS A 238 12.28 -3.68 30.01
N ILE A 239 13.11 -4.50 30.65
CA ILE A 239 13.80 -4.21 31.91
C ILE A 239 15.23 -4.73 31.83
N ALA A 240 16.19 -3.95 32.31
CA ALA A 240 17.51 -4.45 32.69
C ALA A 240 17.89 -3.92 34.06
N ARG A 241 18.86 -4.60 34.65
CA ARG A 241 19.40 -4.29 35.97
C ARG A 241 20.89 -4.01 35.86
N THR A 242 21.29 -2.81 36.25
CA THR A 242 22.71 -2.48 36.54
C THR A 242 23.03 -2.90 37.96
N LYS A 243 24.25 -2.60 38.46
CA LYS A 243 24.59 -2.88 39.86
C LYS A 243 23.69 -2.14 40.86
N SER A 244 23.23 -0.93 40.52
CA SER A 244 22.55 -0.03 41.46
C SER A 244 21.15 0.41 41.05
N GLU A 245 20.77 0.24 39.79
CA GLU A 245 19.53 0.80 39.25
C GLU A 245 18.87 -0.09 38.20
N TRP A 246 17.55 0.07 38.10
CA TRP A 246 16.71 -0.52 37.08
C TRP A 246 16.58 0.41 35.88
N TRP A 247 16.62 -0.17 34.69
CA TRP A 247 16.40 0.52 33.43
C TRP A 247 15.16 -0.08 32.79
N VAL A 248 14.17 0.76 32.46
CA VAL A 248 12.88 0.30 31.96
C VAL A 248 12.52 1.04 30.69
N VAL A 249 12.20 0.28 29.64
CA VAL A 249 11.58 0.84 28.42
C VAL A 249 10.08 0.96 28.64
N PHE A 250 9.55 2.15 28.37
CA PHE A 250 8.11 2.43 28.38
C PHE A 250 7.58 2.62 26.97
N ALA A 251 6.55 1.86 26.63
CA ALA A 251 5.87 1.99 25.36
C ALA A 251 4.90 3.18 25.31
N ASN A 252 4.91 3.88 24.17
CA ASN A 252 3.94 4.91 23.84
C ASN A 252 3.43 4.71 22.42
N ARG A 253 2.12 4.68 22.24
CA ARG A 253 1.49 4.39 20.94
C ARG A 253 1.64 5.50 19.88
N LYS A 254 2.13 6.68 20.24
CA LYS A 254 2.13 7.87 19.36
C LYS A 254 3.51 8.47 19.08
N ILE A 255 4.44 8.42 20.05
CA ILE A 255 5.69 9.21 20.03
C ILE A 255 6.92 8.29 20.15
N GLY A 256 6.74 6.97 20.04
CA GLY A 256 7.79 5.98 20.28
C GLY A 256 8.14 5.80 21.76
N ASN A 257 8.88 4.74 22.03
CA ASN A 257 9.26 4.28 23.36
C ASN A 257 10.29 5.23 24.03
N ARG A 258 10.43 5.14 25.35
CA ARG A 258 11.42 5.91 26.12
C ARG A 258 12.01 5.06 27.24
N ILE A 259 13.23 5.39 27.66
CA ILE A 259 13.91 4.71 28.76
C ILE A 259 13.91 5.59 30.00
N TYR A 260 13.58 4.99 31.14
CA TYR A 260 13.66 5.59 32.46
C TYR A 260 14.50 4.71 33.38
N ARG A 261 15.22 5.36 34.28
CA ARG A 261 15.94 4.73 35.39
C ARG A 261 15.13 4.80 36.66
N PHE A 262 15.29 3.77 37.49
CA PHE A 262 14.71 3.65 38.83
C PHE A 262 15.76 3.17 39.82
N ASP A 263 15.68 3.64 41.05
CA ASP A 263 16.37 3.04 42.19
C ASP A 263 15.75 1.70 42.60
N ASP A 264 16.33 1.04 43.61
CA ASP A 264 15.85 -0.24 44.14
C ASP A 264 14.44 -0.18 44.75
N SER A 265 13.96 1.01 45.11
CA SER A 265 12.62 1.24 45.65
C SER A 265 11.59 1.65 44.58
N TRP A 266 12.00 1.67 43.31
CA TRP A 266 11.18 2.09 42.17
C TRP A 266 10.67 3.55 42.24
N GLN A 267 11.34 4.42 43.01
CA GLN A 267 10.89 5.80 43.26
C GLN A 267 11.64 6.86 42.44
N ASP A 268 12.98 6.83 42.38
CA ASP A 268 13.76 7.83 41.64
C ASP A 268 13.64 7.66 40.12
N ARG A 269 12.86 8.53 39.47
CA ARG A 269 12.55 8.42 38.03
C ARG A 269 13.36 9.41 37.22
N ARG A 270 14.42 8.93 36.56
CA ARG A 270 15.23 9.74 35.66
C ARG A 270 15.07 9.30 34.21
N LYS A 271 14.65 10.22 33.35
CA LYS A 271 14.58 9.99 31.90
C LYS A 271 15.99 9.90 31.32
N ILE A 272 16.22 8.94 30.43
CA ILE A 272 17.45 8.86 29.63
C ILE A 272 17.25 9.58 28.31
N GLU A 273 18.20 10.47 27.98
CA GLU A 273 18.27 11.09 26.67
C GLU A 273 19.00 10.16 25.71
N LEU A 274 18.28 9.73 24.67
CA LEU A 274 18.72 8.66 23.78
C LEU A 274 19.43 9.15 22.51
N TYR A 275 19.67 10.46 22.38
CA TYR A 275 20.31 11.16 21.23
C TYR A 275 20.57 10.26 20.00
N ASP A 276 19.78 10.43 18.93
CA ASP A 276 19.82 9.64 17.68
C ASP A 276 19.37 8.18 17.74
N LEU A 277 18.70 7.79 18.83
CA LEU A 277 18.00 6.51 18.96
C LEU A 277 16.51 6.74 19.25
N ASN A 278 15.70 6.57 18.21
CA ASN A 278 14.24 6.60 18.27
C ASN A 278 13.71 5.19 18.53
N ASP A 279 12.59 5.16 19.27
CA ASP A 279 11.86 3.95 19.61
C ASP A 279 12.75 2.80 20.14
N PRO A 280 13.35 2.96 21.34
CA PRO A 280 14.11 1.88 21.97
C PRO A 280 13.25 0.61 22.06
N GLY A 281 13.79 -0.47 21.51
CA GLY A 281 13.17 -1.78 21.46
C GLY A 281 13.53 -2.59 22.69
N ASP A 282 14.73 -3.18 22.66
CA ASP A 282 15.25 -4.03 23.71
C ASP A 282 16.43 -3.38 24.43
N LEU A 283 16.70 -3.80 25.66
CA LEU A 283 17.87 -3.37 26.40
C LEU A 283 18.43 -4.47 27.30
N VAL A 284 19.75 -4.48 27.47
CA VAL A 284 20.43 -5.43 28.35
C VAL A 284 21.65 -4.78 29.00
N TYR A 285 21.95 -5.21 30.22
CA TYR A 285 23.18 -4.83 30.91
C TYR A 285 24.26 -5.88 30.66
N PHE A 286 25.38 -5.47 30.06
CA PHE A 286 26.50 -6.34 29.73
C PHE A 286 27.80 -5.55 29.84
N GLU A 287 28.72 -6.04 30.69
CA GLU A 287 30.09 -5.51 30.83
C GLU A 287 30.11 -4.01 31.17
N GLU A 288 29.37 -3.65 32.21
CA GLU A 288 29.25 -2.27 32.73
C GLU A 288 28.62 -1.26 31.76
N LYS A 289 27.95 -1.78 30.74
CA LYS A 289 27.25 -1.00 29.72
C LYS A 289 25.82 -1.46 29.57
N ILE A 290 24.95 -0.50 29.27
CA ILE A 290 23.60 -0.77 28.81
C ILE A 290 23.59 -0.72 27.28
N TRP A 291 23.26 -1.85 26.68
CA TRP A 291 23.05 -1.98 25.25
C TRP A 291 21.58 -1.78 24.96
N VAL A 292 21.27 -0.98 23.94
CA VAL A 292 19.91 -0.64 23.57
C VAL A 292 19.78 -0.78 22.06
N SER A 293 18.71 -1.42 21.60
CA SER A 293 18.36 -1.40 20.18
C SER A 293 17.33 -0.32 19.90
N GLY A 294 17.48 0.38 18.79
CA GLY A 294 16.51 1.34 18.26
C GLY A 294 15.80 0.72 17.08
N GLN A 295 14.49 0.50 17.22
CA GLN A 295 13.70 -0.21 16.22
C GLN A 295 13.41 0.64 14.99
N GLU A 296 13.10 1.93 15.16
CA GLU A 296 12.79 2.82 14.03
C GLU A 296 14.04 3.22 13.24
N ASP A 297 15.18 3.40 13.90
CA ASP A 297 16.40 3.88 13.27
C ASP A 297 17.34 2.78 12.78
N PHE A 298 17.03 1.50 13.06
CA PHE A 298 17.92 0.35 12.78
C PHE A 298 19.32 0.56 13.36
N LYS A 299 19.38 0.94 14.63
CA LYS A 299 20.65 1.23 15.33
C LYS A 299 20.76 0.44 16.61
N ILE A 300 22.00 0.21 17.02
CA ILE A 300 22.34 -0.24 18.35
C ILE A 300 23.10 0.89 19.02
N ALA A 301 22.87 1.10 20.32
CA ALA A 301 23.50 2.12 21.13
C ALA A 301 24.06 1.52 22.41
N GLN A 302 25.15 2.09 22.91
CA GLN A 302 25.71 1.79 24.23
C GLN A 302 25.56 3.00 25.13
N PHE A 303 25.26 2.76 26.40
CA PHE A 303 25.21 3.76 27.46
C PHE A 303 26.00 3.25 28.66
N ASN A 304 26.59 4.17 29.42
CA ASN A 304 27.08 3.82 30.75
C ASN A 304 25.92 3.72 31.75
N GLU A 305 26.20 3.27 32.97
CA GLU A 305 25.22 3.17 34.06
C GLU A 305 24.56 4.51 34.43
N TYR A 306 25.17 5.64 34.03
CA TYR A 306 24.65 6.98 34.29
C TYR A 306 23.73 7.54 33.18
N GLY A 307 23.47 6.78 32.11
CA GLY A 307 22.64 7.29 31.01
C GLY A 307 23.39 8.09 29.96
N THR A 308 24.71 8.20 30.06
CA THR A 308 25.52 8.87 29.04
C THR A 308 25.77 7.89 27.88
N ARG A 309 25.45 8.33 26.67
CA ARG A 309 25.75 7.57 25.45
C ARG A 309 27.26 7.41 25.30
N LEU A 310 27.69 6.21 24.96
CA LEU A 310 29.07 5.87 24.67
C LEU A 310 29.28 5.85 23.16
N GLU A 311 30.41 6.38 22.70
CA GLU A 311 30.85 6.17 21.34
C GLU A 311 31.27 4.71 21.17
N PHE A 312 30.63 4.02 20.24
CA PHE A 312 30.99 2.66 19.90
C PHE A 312 30.69 2.42 18.42
N ASN A 313 31.50 1.58 17.79
CA ASN A 313 31.31 1.14 16.42
C ASN A 313 30.98 -0.34 16.45
N ILE A 314 29.73 -0.68 16.10
CA ILE A 314 29.35 -2.07 15.92
C ILE A 314 30.15 -2.70 14.78
N ASP A 315 30.28 -4.02 14.80
CA ASP A 315 30.91 -4.77 13.73
C ASP A 315 30.34 -4.40 12.34
N GLU A 316 31.22 -4.36 11.33
CA GLU A 316 30.85 -3.95 9.98
C GLU A 316 29.78 -4.87 9.40
N SER A 317 29.87 -6.18 9.67
CA SER A 317 28.89 -7.18 9.22
C SER A 317 27.46 -6.87 9.68
N ILE A 318 27.30 -6.40 10.92
CA ILE A 318 26.00 -6.01 11.46
C ILE A 318 25.58 -4.65 10.93
N SER A 319 26.52 -3.70 10.80
CA SER A 319 26.19 -2.35 10.29
C SER A 319 25.66 -2.38 8.84
N VAL A 320 26.25 -3.22 7.99
CA VAL A 320 25.80 -3.42 6.60
C VAL A 320 24.40 -4.01 6.59
N LEU A 321 24.17 -5.04 7.41
CA LEU A 321 22.86 -5.69 7.52
C LEU A 321 21.78 -4.75 8.07
N LEU A 322 22.11 -3.91 9.06
CA LEU A 322 21.20 -2.89 9.60
C LEU A 322 20.79 -1.88 8.52
N GLU A 323 21.72 -1.38 7.71
CA GLU A 323 21.40 -0.44 6.64
C GLU A 323 20.59 -1.10 5.52
N GLU A 324 20.91 -2.35 5.14
CA GLU A 324 20.12 -3.13 4.17
C GLU A 324 18.66 -3.27 4.62
N LYS A 325 18.43 -3.71 5.87
CA LYS A 325 17.07 -3.87 6.41
C LYS A 325 16.36 -2.53 6.55
N LYS A 326 17.08 -1.45 6.89
CA LYS A 326 16.53 -0.09 6.93
C LYS A 326 16.07 0.38 5.56
N GLU A 327 16.88 0.19 4.51
CA GLU A 327 16.49 0.51 3.14
C GLU A 327 15.26 -0.30 2.71
N GLN A 328 15.25 -1.59 3.01
CA GLN A 328 14.10 -2.46 2.77
C GLN A 328 12.83 -1.93 3.48
N TYR A 329 12.93 -1.58 4.77
CA TYR A 329 11.83 -1.01 5.55
C TYR A 329 11.31 0.31 4.95
N LEU A 330 12.22 1.24 4.63
CA LEU A 330 11.87 2.54 4.05
C LEU A 330 11.22 2.38 2.67
N SER A 331 11.65 1.40 1.87
CA SER A 331 11.05 1.09 0.58
C SER A 331 9.58 0.66 0.71
N PHE A 332 9.28 -0.23 1.68
CA PHE A 332 7.92 -0.67 1.95
C PHE A 332 7.06 0.42 2.60
N GLU A 333 7.65 1.26 3.46
CA GLU A 333 6.96 2.43 4.02
C GLU A 333 6.55 3.42 2.92
N ALA A 334 7.46 3.72 1.99
CA ALA A 334 7.17 4.56 0.84
C ALA A 334 6.07 3.94 -0.04
N LEU A 335 6.14 2.63 -0.29
CA LEU A 335 5.14 1.91 -1.08
C LEU A 335 3.75 1.93 -0.42
N LYS A 336 3.68 1.73 0.89
CA LYS A 336 2.46 1.87 1.70
C LYS A 336 1.82 3.25 1.51
N VAL A 337 2.61 4.32 1.66
CA VAL A 337 2.12 5.71 1.49
C VAL A 337 1.63 5.95 0.07
N ARG A 338 2.33 5.44 -0.96
CA ARG A 338 1.93 5.57 -2.37
C ARG A 338 0.58 4.90 -2.64
N TYR A 339 0.35 3.69 -2.14
CA TYR A 339 -0.95 3.01 -2.26
C TYR A 339 -2.08 3.79 -1.59
N LEU A 340 -1.82 4.38 -0.41
CA LEU A 340 -2.80 5.19 0.31
C LEU A 340 -3.17 6.48 -0.46
N VAL A 341 -2.17 7.19 -0.98
CA VAL A 341 -2.39 8.38 -1.83
C VAL A 341 -3.19 8.00 -3.08
N PHE A 342 -2.86 6.88 -3.71
CA PHE A 342 -3.56 6.42 -4.90
C PHE A 342 -5.00 6.00 -4.62
N PHE A 343 -5.25 5.32 -3.49
CA PHE A 343 -6.62 5.06 -3.02
C PHE A 343 -7.42 6.36 -2.85
N GLY A 344 -6.83 7.39 -2.22
CA GLY A 344 -7.46 8.70 -2.10
C GLY A 344 -7.80 9.34 -3.45
N LEU A 345 -6.91 9.24 -4.45
CA LEU A 345 -7.17 9.72 -5.81
C LEU A 345 -8.31 8.94 -6.48
N VAL A 346 -8.33 7.62 -6.36
CA VAL A 346 -9.40 6.76 -6.92
C VAL A 346 -10.75 7.15 -6.34
N LEU A 347 -10.83 7.45 -5.04
CA LEU A 347 -12.05 7.94 -4.41
C LEU A 347 -12.48 9.30 -4.98
N VAL A 348 -11.58 10.28 -5.04
CA VAL A 348 -11.90 11.63 -5.57
C VAL A 348 -12.41 11.54 -7.02
N VAL A 349 -11.75 10.73 -7.84
CA VAL A 349 -12.15 10.48 -9.22
C VAL A 349 -13.50 9.75 -9.27
N GLY A 350 -13.66 8.69 -8.47
CA GLY A 350 -14.89 7.93 -8.39
C GLY A 350 -16.08 8.80 -8.02
N PHE A 351 -15.94 9.65 -7.00
CA PHE A 351 -16.95 10.63 -6.60
C PHE A 351 -17.24 11.65 -7.69
N THR A 352 -16.19 12.16 -8.35
CA THR A 352 -16.36 13.12 -9.45
C THR A 352 -17.15 12.49 -10.59
N VAL A 353 -16.80 11.27 -11.00
CA VAL A 353 -17.49 10.54 -12.06
C VAL A 353 -18.92 10.18 -11.65
N ALA A 354 -19.14 9.74 -10.42
CA ALA A 354 -20.48 9.46 -9.90
C ALA A 354 -21.36 10.71 -9.91
N PHE A 355 -20.86 11.82 -9.35
CA PHE A 355 -21.56 13.12 -9.35
C PHE A 355 -21.91 13.57 -10.76
N VAL A 356 -20.97 13.41 -11.70
CA VAL A 356 -21.15 13.71 -13.12
C VAL A 356 -22.23 12.85 -13.78
N LEU A 357 -22.21 11.54 -13.56
CA LEU A 357 -23.16 10.59 -14.14
C LEU A 357 -24.57 10.77 -13.56
N GLU A 358 -24.66 11.18 -12.30
CA GLU A 358 -25.91 11.53 -11.63
C GLU A 358 -26.39 12.94 -11.99
N ARG A 359 -25.51 13.87 -12.39
CA ARG A 359 -25.89 15.24 -12.73
C ARG A 359 -27.00 15.32 -13.78
N ALA A 360 -27.05 14.40 -14.74
CA ALA A 360 -28.13 14.35 -15.73
C ALA A 360 -29.48 13.96 -15.13
N GLU A 361 -29.50 13.00 -14.20
CA GLU A 361 -30.71 12.56 -13.48
C GLU A 361 -31.12 13.55 -12.40
N LEU A 362 -30.16 14.12 -11.65
CA LEU A 362 -30.36 15.23 -10.74
C LEU A 362 -30.95 16.42 -11.49
N ASN A 363 -30.40 16.79 -12.65
CA ASN A 363 -30.96 17.83 -13.50
C ASN A 363 -32.34 17.45 -14.05
N GLN A 364 -32.65 16.18 -14.31
CA GLN A 364 -34.02 15.77 -14.69
C GLN A 364 -34.99 15.80 -13.51
N ILE A 365 -34.55 15.56 -12.27
CA ILE A 365 -35.35 15.72 -11.06
C ILE A 365 -35.59 17.22 -10.78
N PHE A 366 -34.55 18.04 -10.89
CA PHE A 366 -34.63 19.51 -10.81
C PHE A 366 -35.45 20.10 -11.96
N ASN A 367 -35.31 19.56 -13.18
CA ASN A 367 -36.09 19.98 -14.34
C ASN A 367 -37.49 19.41 -14.32
N ARG A 368 -37.80 18.24 -13.72
CA ARG A 368 -39.19 17.79 -13.48
C ARG A 368 -39.91 18.72 -12.51
N ARG A 369 -39.20 19.28 -11.53
CA ARG A 369 -39.70 20.39 -10.70
C ARG A 369 -39.88 21.71 -11.48
N ARG A 370 -39.20 21.90 -12.63
CA ARG A 370 -39.39 23.05 -13.54
C ARG A 370 -40.34 22.77 -14.72
N LYS A 371 -40.52 21.52 -15.16
CA LYS A 371 -41.24 21.09 -16.37
C LYS A 371 -42.66 20.62 -16.12
N THR A 372 -43.16 20.69 -14.88
CA THR A 372 -44.61 20.86 -14.66
C THR A 372 -45.13 22.18 -15.29
N ALA A 373 -44.26 23.01 -15.87
CA ALA A 373 -44.61 24.25 -16.55
C ALA A 373 -44.64 24.21 -18.10
N TYR A 374 -44.09 23.20 -18.79
CA TYR A 374 -44.07 23.20 -20.26
C TYR A 374 -44.01 21.78 -20.87
N ASP A 375 -45.19 21.25 -21.20
CA ASP A 375 -45.37 20.16 -22.16
C ASP A 375 -45.27 20.71 -23.59
N LEU A 376 -44.55 20.01 -24.47
CA LEU A 376 -44.46 20.32 -25.90
C LEU A 376 -45.02 19.14 -26.71
N HIS A 377 -46.00 19.47 -27.55
CA HIS A 377 -46.64 18.61 -28.53
C HIS A 377 -45.71 18.22 -29.69
N PRO A 378 -45.98 17.09 -30.38
CA PRO A 378 -45.25 16.70 -31.58
C PRO A 378 -45.55 17.67 -32.73
N ILE A 379 -44.50 18.18 -33.37
CA ILE A 379 -44.58 19.14 -34.48
C ILE A 379 -44.70 18.36 -35.80
N ASP A 380 -45.76 18.66 -36.54
CA ASP A 380 -46.00 18.23 -37.92
C ASP A 380 -45.04 18.93 -38.91
N PRO A 381 -44.64 18.27 -40.01
CA PRO A 381 -43.69 18.81 -40.98
C PRO A 381 -44.37 19.87 -41.87
N THR A 382 -44.39 21.11 -41.39
CA THR A 382 -44.79 22.29 -42.16
C THR A 382 -43.57 23.02 -42.73
N PRO A 383 -43.74 23.83 -43.79
CA PRO A 383 -42.64 24.42 -44.55
C PRO A 383 -41.78 25.30 -43.65
N ILE A 384 -40.46 25.06 -43.69
CA ILE A 384 -39.50 25.61 -42.74
C ILE A 384 -39.34 27.12 -42.99
N GLU A 385 -39.90 27.95 -42.10
CA GLU A 385 -39.50 29.36 -41.98
C GLU A 385 -38.03 29.44 -41.53
N TYR A 386 -37.27 30.30 -42.21
CA TYR A 386 -35.91 30.64 -41.84
C TYR A 386 -35.88 31.12 -40.37
N PRO A 387 -34.84 30.81 -39.57
CA PRO A 387 -34.58 31.62 -38.39
C PRO A 387 -34.31 33.06 -38.88
N SER A 388 -35.33 33.92 -38.77
CA SER A 388 -35.35 35.27 -39.33
C SER A 388 -34.32 36.15 -38.62
N GLY A 389 -33.12 36.23 -39.18
CA GLY A 389 -32.05 37.12 -38.75
C GLY A 389 -31.02 37.28 -39.88
N GLU A 390 -30.46 38.48 -40.03
CA GLU A 390 -29.33 38.70 -40.93
C GLU A 390 -28.11 37.94 -40.38
N GLY A 391 -27.68 36.87 -41.05
CA GLY A 391 -26.43 36.14 -40.76
C GLY A 391 -26.53 34.61 -40.77
N VAL A 392 -25.40 33.95 -40.50
CA VAL A 392 -25.26 32.49 -40.49
C VAL A 392 -25.85 31.88 -39.21
N TYR A 393 -26.85 31.00 -39.36
CA TYR A 393 -27.39 30.20 -38.25
C TYR A 393 -26.50 28.99 -37.98
N TRP A 394 -25.74 29.00 -36.87
CA TRP A 394 -24.86 27.91 -36.47
C TRP A 394 -25.57 26.88 -35.58
N LEU A 395 -25.60 25.62 -36.01
CA LEU A 395 -26.11 24.50 -35.23
C LEU A 395 -25.26 24.27 -33.97
N GLU A 396 -25.93 23.86 -32.89
CA GLU A 396 -25.24 23.60 -31.63
C GLU A 396 -24.49 22.26 -31.64
N ASN A 397 -23.16 22.34 -31.52
CA ASN A 397 -22.31 21.16 -31.38
C ASN A 397 -22.35 20.62 -29.93
N ARG A 398 -22.92 19.42 -29.76
CA ARG A 398 -23.09 18.77 -28.46
C ARG A 398 -21.75 18.31 -27.85
N TYR A 399 -20.71 18.07 -28.65
CA TYR A 399 -19.38 17.75 -28.14
C TYR A 399 -18.76 18.90 -27.35
N ARG A 400 -19.12 20.15 -27.65
CA ARG A 400 -18.66 21.33 -26.91
C ARG A 400 -19.14 21.33 -25.45
N LYS A 401 -20.30 20.74 -25.18
CA LYS A 401 -20.90 20.64 -23.84
C LYS A 401 -20.44 19.42 -23.03
N ASN A 402 -19.84 18.41 -23.67
CA ASN A 402 -19.47 17.17 -23.00
C ASN A 402 -18.10 17.29 -22.29
N ILE A 403 -18.09 18.00 -21.15
CA ILE A 403 -16.92 18.16 -20.27
C ILE A 403 -16.38 16.82 -19.75
N TYR A 404 -17.21 15.77 -19.76
CA TYR A 404 -16.89 14.45 -19.23
C TYR A 404 -15.83 13.70 -20.03
N LEU A 405 -15.84 13.83 -21.36
CA LEU A 405 -14.81 13.21 -22.20
C LEU A 405 -13.45 13.90 -22.01
N LYS A 406 -13.43 15.20 -21.68
CA LYS A 406 -12.21 15.92 -21.30
C LYS A 406 -11.65 15.43 -19.96
N LEU A 407 -12.53 15.24 -18.97
CA LEU A 407 -12.14 14.73 -17.65
C LEU A 407 -11.66 13.28 -17.70
N ILE A 408 -12.31 12.42 -18.48
CA ILE A 408 -11.86 11.03 -18.70
C ILE A 408 -10.47 11.02 -19.34
N GLY A 409 -10.22 11.90 -20.31
CA GLY A 409 -8.90 12.04 -20.91
C GLY A 409 -7.81 12.42 -19.93
N ILE A 410 -8.05 13.46 -19.13
CA ILE A 410 -7.13 13.91 -18.08
C ILE A 410 -6.89 12.79 -17.06
N LEU A 411 -7.94 12.07 -16.68
CA LEU A 411 -7.83 10.93 -15.76
C LEU A 411 -6.92 9.83 -16.31
N LEU A 412 -7.09 9.46 -17.58
CA LEU A 412 -6.27 8.42 -18.19
C LEU A 412 -4.80 8.83 -18.30
N ILE A 413 -4.53 10.12 -18.54
CA ILE A 413 -3.17 10.69 -18.49
C ILE A 413 -2.58 10.58 -17.08
N LEU A 414 -3.36 10.91 -16.04
CA LEU A 414 -2.92 10.80 -14.65
C LEU A 414 -2.64 9.34 -14.25
N ILE A 415 -3.49 8.40 -14.67
CA ILE A 415 -3.29 6.95 -14.46
C ILE A 415 -1.99 6.49 -15.16
N PHE A 416 -1.73 6.98 -16.36
CA PHE A 416 -0.50 6.68 -17.10
C PHE A 416 0.77 7.23 -16.43
N CYS A 417 0.76 8.48 -15.98
CA CYS A 417 1.87 9.05 -15.21
C CYS A 417 2.15 8.28 -13.92
N PHE A 418 1.08 7.87 -13.22
CA PHE A 418 1.20 7.02 -12.03
C PHE A 418 1.83 5.68 -12.36
N TYR A 419 1.40 5.05 -13.46
CA TYR A 419 1.96 3.78 -13.92
C TYR A 419 3.46 3.85 -14.22
N ILE A 420 3.91 4.90 -14.93
CA ILE A 420 5.35 5.15 -15.15
C ILE A 420 6.07 5.26 -13.81
N THR A 421 5.51 6.02 -12.87
CA THR A 421 6.14 6.22 -11.55
C THR A 421 6.24 4.90 -10.78
N LEU A 422 5.23 4.04 -10.87
CA LEU A 422 5.21 2.72 -10.23
C LEU A 422 6.24 1.77 -10.88
N SER A 423 6.29 1.72 -12.21
CA SER A 423 7.20 0.84 -12.96
C SER A 423 8.68 1.17 -12.73
N VAL A 424 9.05 2.45 -12.68
CA VAL A 424 10.43 2.89 -12.40
C VAL A 424 10.90 2.49 -10.99
N ASN A 425 9.97 2.33 -10.05
CA ASN A 425 10.33 2.04 -8.65
C ASN A 425 10.31 0.56 -8.28
N LEU A 426 9.71 -0.32 -9.09
CA LEU A 426 9.52 -1.72 -8.73
C LEU A 426 10.72 -2.62 -9.06
N SER A 427 11.84 -2.08 -9.59
CA SER A 427 13.05 -2.85 -9.94
C SER A 427 12.71 -4.14 -10.70
N LEU A 428 11.77 -4.03 -11.65
CA LEU A 428 11.31 -5.15 -12.46
C LEU A 428 12.31 -5.31 -13.61
N LYS A 429 13.53 -5.72 -13.25
CA LYS A 429 14.73 -5.65 -14.09
C LYS A 429 14.57 -6.24 -15.49
N ASP A 430 13.72 -7.26 -15.64
CA ASP A 430 13.50 -7.94 -16.93
C ASP A 430 12.24 -7.45 -17.68
N TRP A 431 11.36 -6.68 -17.04
CA TRP A 431 10.04 -6.31 -17.60
C TRP A 431 9.87 -4.80 -17.85
N GLU A 432 10.80 -3.96 -17.40
CA GLU A 432 10.70 -2.50 -17.49
C GLU A 432 10.55 -1.97 -18.93
N LEU A 433 11.29 -2.53 -19.90
CA LEU A 433 11.30 -2.03 -21.27
C LEU A 433 10.03 -2.35 -22.08
N PRO A 434 9.55 -3.61 -22.17
CA PRO A 434 8.33 -3.89 -22.92
C PRO A 434 7.10 -3.20 -22.30
N LEU A 435 7.07 -3.14 -20.97
CA LEU A 435 5.97 -2.56 -20.22
C LEU A 435 5.91 -1.04 -20.39
N SER A 436 7.06 -0.36 -20.39
CA SER A 436 7.14 1.07 -20.70
C SER A 436 6.73 1.38 -22.15
N LEU A 437 7.18 0.59 -23.14
CA LEU A 437 6.76 0.75 -24.55
C LEU A 437 5.25 0.56 -24.75
N LEU A 438 4.67 -0.44 -24.09
CA LEU A 438 3.22 -0.69 -24.13
C LEU A 438 2.45 0.49 -23.56
N SER A 439 2.92 1.02 -22.43
CA SER A 439 2.30 2.16 -21.78
C SER A 439 2.37 3.43 -22.64
N ILE A 440 3.53 3.74 -23.24
CA ILE A 440 3.72 4.88 -24.15
C ILE A 440 2.75 4.79 -25.34
N SER A 441 2.57 3.59 -25.88
CA SER A 441 1.64 3.34 -27.00
C SER A 441 0.20 3.69 -26.62
N VAL A 442 -0.25 3.25 -25.43
CA VAL A 442 -1.59 3.58 -24.90
C VAL A 442 -1.74 5.09 -24.71
N PHE A 443 -0.75 5.76 -24.14
CA PHE A 443 -0.76 7.20 -23.94
C PHE A 443 -0.87 7.99 -25.26
N LEU A 444 -0.13 7.59 -26.28
CA LEU A 444 -0.18 8.21 -27.60
C LEU A 444 -1.56 8.03 -28.26
N ILE A 445 -2.12 6.83 -28.21
CA ILE A 445 -3.47 6.54 -28.72
C ILE A 445 -4.51 7.43 -28.04
N LEU A 446 -4.46 7.54 -26.71
CA LEU A 446 -5.40 8.34 -25.94
C LEU A 446 -5.24 9.84 -26.18
N SER A 447 -3.99 10.32 -26.30
CA SER A 447 -3.70 11.72 -26.60
C SER A 447 -4.20 12.13 -27.97
N LEU A 448 -4.03 11.26 -28.97
CA LEU A 448 -4.57 11.47 -30.32
C LEU A 448 -6.10 11.48 -30.31
N PHE A 449 -6.73 10.57 -29.57
CA PHE A 449 -8.18 10.53 -29.42
C PHE A 449 -8.73 11.81 -28.76
N LEU A 450 -8.07 12.30 -27.70
CA LEU A 450 -8.43 13.55 -27.05
C LEU A 450 -8.23 14.75 -27.96
N TYR A 451 -7.13 14.79 -28.71
CA TYR A 451 -6.87 15.84 -29.68
C TYR A 451 -7.97 15.89 -30.75
N GLN A 452 -8.30 14.73 -31.33
CA GLN A 452 -9.35 14.59 -32.33
C GLN A 452 -10.72 14.99 -31.75
N TYR A 453 -11.04 14.55 -30.53
CA TYR A 453 -12.25 14.94 -29.82
C TYR A 453 -12.34 16.46 -29.62
N PHE A 454 -11.25 17.10 -29.20
CA PHE A 454 -11.21 18.55 -28.99
C PHE A 454 -11.44 19.30 -30.31
N ARG A 455 -10.93 18.78 -31.43
CA ARG A 455 -11.17 19.31 -32.77
C ARG A 455 -12.62 19.13 -33.20
N TYR A 456 -13.21 17.94 -32.99
CA TYR A 456 -14.64 17.72 -33.22
C TYR A 456 -15.53 18.61 -32.37
N SER A 457 -15.11 18.98 -31.15
CA SER A 457 -15.87 19.92 -30.32
C SER A 457 -15.87 21.36 -30.84
N LYS A 458 -14.96 21.68 -31.77
CA LYS A 458 -14.85 22.99 -32.42
C LYS A 458 -15.52 23.05 -33.79
N SER A 459 -15.91 21.91 -34.37
CA SER A 459 -16.57 21.90 -35.68
C SER A 459 -17.95 22.56 -35.60
N LYS A 460 -18.36 23.19 -36.70
CA LYS A 460 -19.63 23.90 -36.78
C LYS A 460 -20.30 23.64 -38.13
N ILE A 461 -21.63 23.63 -38.11
CA ILE A 461 -22.45 23.62 -39.31
C ILE A 461 -23.34 24.85 -39.24
N GLY A 462 -23.24 25.70 -40.24
CA GLY A 462 -23.93 26.96 -40.39
C GLY A 462 -24.86 26.91 -41.59
N ILE A 463 -25.93 27.68 -41.54
CA ILE A 463 -26.90 27.80 -42.64
C ILE A 463 -27.11 29.27 -42.91
N GLU A 464 -26.92 29.66 -44.17
CA GLU A 464 -27.12 31.01 -44.65
C GLU A 464 -27.84 30.93 -46.00
N ASN A 465 -29.05 31.47 -46.09
CA ASN A 465 -29.91 31.34 -47.26
C ASN A 465 -30.12 29.85 -47.67
N ASP A 466 -29.79 29.47 -48.92
CA ASP A 466 -29.81 28.08 -49.42
C ASP A 466 -28.42 27.39 -49.36
N GLN A 467 -27.44 27.99 -48.66
CA GLN A 467 -26.09 27.47 -48.53
C GLN A 467 -25.86 26.79 -47.18
N ILE A 468 -25.10 25.70 -47.21
CA ILE A 468 -24.57 25.05 -46.01
C ILE A 468 -23.11 25.47 -45.87
N ILE A 469 -22.77 26.04 -44.72
CA ILE A 469 -21.42 26.45 -44.35
C ILE A 469 -20.90 25.46 -43.32
N ILE A 470 -19.71 24.90 -43.52
CA ILE A 470 -19.09 24.00 -42.55
C ILE A 470 -17.71 24.52 -42.13
N ASP A 471 -17.42 24.40 -40.83
CA ASP A 471 -16.11 24.59 -40.22
C ASP A 471 -15.70 23.26 -39.60
N ASP A 472 -14.62 22.66 -40.11
CA ASP A 472 -14.15 21.34 -39.69
C ASP A 472 -13.42 21.32 -38.34
N GLY A 473 -13.14 22.49 -37.74
CA GLY A 473 -12.36 22.62 -36.50
C GLY A 473 -10.84 22.43 -36.67
N PHE A 474 -10.38 22.10 -37.88
CA PHE A 474 -8.98 22.06 -38.31
C PHE A 474 -8.56 23.32 -39.07
N GLY A 475 -9.50 24.24 -39.30
CA GLY A 475 -9.26 25.53 -39.94
C GLY A 475 -9.73 25.59 -41.40
N ASN A 476 -10.34 24.52 -41.93
CA ASN A 476 -10.99 24.57 -43.23
C ASN A 476 -12.45 24.99 -43.05
N VAL A 477 -12.82 26.07 -43.74
CA VAL A 477 -14.19 26.54 -43.83
C VAL A 477 -14.62 26.49 -45.29
N ALA A 478 -15.79 25.93 -45.56
CA ALA A 478 -16.34 25.86 -46.90
C ALA A 478 -17.85 26.08 -46.89
N ALA A 479 -18.36 26.75 -47.92
CA ALA A 479 -19.78 26.94 -48.17
C ALA A 479 -20.13 26.30 -49.52
N GLY A 480 -21.29 25.67 -49.62
CA GLY A 480 -21.72 25.04 -50.87
C GLY A 480 -23.22 24.84 -50.95
N GLN A 481 -23.71 24.65 -52.18
CA GLN A 481 -25.11 24.36 -52.47
C GLN A 481 -25.29 22.98 -53.10
N ARG A 482 -26.32 22.25 -52.65
CA ARG A 482 -26.89 21.04 -53.30
C ARG A 482 -25.83 20.09 -53.86
N ARG A 483 -25.50 20.19 -55.15
CA ARG A 483 -24.61 19.28 -55.89
C ARG A 483 -23.13 19.38 -55.47
N GLU A 484 -22.75 20.46 -54.81
CA GLU A 484 -21.38 20.66 -54.30
C GLU A 484 -21.12 19.91 -52.98
N ILE A 485 -22.17 19.37 -52.37
CA ILE A 485 -22.12 18.72 -51.07
C ILE A 485 -22.12 17.21 -51.26
N ILE A 486 -21.12 16.55 -50.65
CA ILE A 486 -21.06 15.09 -50.54
C ILE A 486 -21.39 14.74 -49.09
N TYR A 487 -22.30 13.79 -48.88
CA TYR A 487 -22.68 13.41 -47.52
C TYR A 487 -22.79 11.89 -47.34
N SER A 488 -22.61 11.45 -46.09
CA SER A 488 -22.92 10.10 -45.64
C SER A 488 -23.66 10.14 -44.31
N ASN A 489 -23.90 8.97 -43.72
CA ASN A 489 -24.51 8.85 -42.40
C ASN A 489 -23.65 9.40 -41.26
N ARG A 490 -22.38 9.73 -41.50
CA ARG A 490 -21.43 10.17 -40.48
C ARG A 490 -20.71 11.47 -40.83
N TYR A 491 -20.70 11.88 -42.09
CA TYR A 491 -19.91 13.02 -42.56
C TYR A 491 -20.68 13.90 -43.54
N ILE A 492 -20.37 15.20 -43.50
CA ILE A 492 -20.72 16.16 -44.55
C ILE A 492 -19.40 16.77 -45.04
N VAL A 493 -19.21 16.78 -46.36
CA VAL A 493 -17.98 17.25 -47.02
C VAL A 493 -18.33 18.30 -48.07
N ILE A 494 -17.66 19.45 -47.99
CA ILE A 494 -17.75 20.54 -48.97
C ILE A 494 -16.34 20.97 -49.33
N GLY A 495 -15.94 20.73 -50.58
CA GLY A 495 -14.57 20.98 -51.04
C GLY A 495 -13.53 20.23 -50.20
N LYS A 496 -12.72 20.99 -49.44
CA LYS A 496 -11.69 20.44 -48.54
C LYS A 496 -12.14 20.33 -47.07
N ALA A 497 -13.29 20.89 -46.70
CA ALA A 497 -13.77 20.84 -45.32
C ALA A 497 -14.64 19.59 -45.12
N ALA A 498 -14.49 18.93 -43.98
CA ALA A 498 -15.29 17.76 -43.61
C ALA A 498 -15.70 17.80 -42.15
N VAL A 499 -17.00 17.70 -41.88
CA VAL A 499 -17.56 17.69 -40.53
C VAL A 499 -18.13 16.32 -40.21
N HIS A 500 -17.70 15.74 -39.09
CA HIS A 500 -18.30 14.54 -38.52
C HIS A 500 -19.64 14.91 -37.84
N ILE A 501 -20.75 14.43 -38.39
CA ILE A 501 -22.10 14.60 -37.84
C ILE A 501 -22.50 13.48 -36.89
N GLY A 502 -21.76 12.36 -36.89
CA GLY A 502 -22.06 11.18 -36.08
C GLY A 502 -23.30 10.42 -36.57
N SER A 503 -23.58 9.26 -35.96
CA SER A 503 -24.78 8.48 -36.31
C SER A 503 -26.01 9.18 -35.74
N ILE A 504 -26.90 9.62 -36.62
CA ILE A 504 -28.16 10.32 -36.29
C ILE A 504 -28.98 9.59 -35.22
N ARG A 505 -28.93 8.25 -35.18
CA ARG A 505 -29.72 7.42 -34.25
C ARG A 505 -29.12 7.25 -32.85
N TYR A 506 -27.80 7.39 -32.70
CA TYR A 506 -27.13 6.97 -31.46
C TYR A 506 -26.20 8.02 -30.87
N TYR A 507 -25.49 8.78 -31.70
CA TYR A 507 -24.45 9.71 -31.27
C TYR A 507 -24.29 10.86 -32.27
N ALA A 508 -25.34 11.67 -32.46
CA ALA A 508 -25.25 12.87 -33.29
C ALA A 508 -24.35 13.92 -32.63
N ALA A 509 -23.39 14.43 -33.39
CA ALA A 509 -22.49 15.51 -32.99
C ALA A 509 -23.23 16.84 -32.78
N PHE A 510 -24.33 17.00 -33.51
CA PHE A 510 -25.22 18.16 -33.49
C PHE A 510 -26.60 17.75 -32.98
N ASP A 511 -27.44 18.73 -32.67
CA ASP A 511 -28.83 18.45 -32.32
C ASP A 511 -29.54 17.68 -33.44
N PRO A 512 -30.08 16.46 -33.20
CA PRO A 512 -30.69 15.65 -34.24
C PRO A 512 -31.90 16.31 -34.89
N GLU A 513 -32.67 17.11 -34.15
CA GLU A 513 -33.84 17.80 -34.66
C GLU A 513 -33.40 18.97 -35.55
N GLU A 514 -32.42 19.76 -35.12
CA GLU A 514 -31.86 20.83 -35.96
C GLU A 514 -31.16 20.29 -37.21
N LEU A 515 -30.37 19.23 -37.06
CA LEU A 515 -29.66 18.58 -38.16
C LEU A 515 -30.65 18.01 -39.18
N TYR A 516 -31.72 17.36 -38.72
CA TYR A 516 -32.76 16.85 -39.61
C TYR A 516 -33.53 17.99 -40.29
N LYS A 517 -34.03 18.94 -39.49
CA LYS A 517 -34.87 20.05 -39.95
C LYS A 517 -34.14 20.93 -40.95
N TYR A 518 -32.90 21.34 -40.64
CA TYR A 518 -32.24 22.38 -41.39
C TYR A 518 -31.16 21.87 -42.36
N VAL A 519 -30.48 20.76 -42.08
CA VAL A 519 -29.36 20.26 -42.89
C VAL A 519 -29.81 19.13 -43.82
N LEU A 520 -30.38 18.04 -43.28
CA LEU A 520 -30.68 16.83 -44.07
C LEU A 520 -31.77 17.06 -45.12
N THR A 521 -32.75 17.91 -44.86
CA THR A 521 -33.79 18.29 -45.85
C THR A 521 -33.20 18.93 -47.10
N ARG A 522 -32.11 19.71 -46.97
CA ARG A 522 -31.40 20.36 -48.09
C ARG A 522 -30.47 19.42 -48.85
N LEU A 523 -30.03 18.34 -48.20
CA LEU A 523 -29.15 17.33 -48.79
C LEU A 523 -29.88 16.27 -49.62
N GLN A 524 -31.22 16.29 -49.69
CA GLN A 524 -32.00 15.32 -50.50
C GLN A 524 -31.63 15.33 -51.99
N SER A 525 -31.06 16.43 -52.49
CA SER A 525 -30.60 16.60 -53.88
C SER A 525 -29.08 16.48 -54.07
N SER A 526 -28.35 16.15 -53.00
CA SER A 526 -26.89 16.02 -52.94
C SER A 526 -26.40 14.60 -53.22
N GLU A 527 -25.11 14.43 -53.55
CA GLU A 527 -24.53 13.11 -53.84
C GLU A 527 -24.29 12.33 -52.53
N GLY A 528 -25.21 11.42 -52.20
CA GLY A 528 -25.05 10.50 -51.07
C GLY A 528 -23.98 9.44 -51.36
N LYS A 529 -23.00 9.30 -50.47
CA LYS A 529 -21.91 8.30 -50.58
C LYS A 529 -21.86 7.36 -49.39
N MET A 530 -21.30 6.17 -49.62
CA MET A 530 -20.95 5.26 -48.54
C MET A 530 -19.77 5.80 -47.73
N ASP A 531 -19.70 5.46 -46.43
CA ASP A 531 -18.68 5.99 -45.51
C ASP A 531 -17.25 5.74 -46.03
N TYR A 532 -16.96 4.58 -46.61
CA TYR A 532 -15.62 4.29 -47.15
C TYR A 532 -15.25 5.17 -48.35
N GLN A 533 -16.23 5.58 -49.17
CA GLN A 533 -16.00 6.46 -50.32
C GLN A 533 -15.67 7.88 -49.85
N ILE A 534 -16.29 8.34 -48.75
CA ILE A 534 -15.92 9.60 -48.10
C ILE A 534 -14.50 9.49 -47.53
N VAL A 535 -14.15 8.41 -46.85
CA VAL A 535 -12.78 8.21 -46.33
C VAL A 535 -11.76 8.27 -47.47
N LEU A 536 -11.98 7.58 -48.59
CA LEU A 536 -11.09 7.65 -49.76
C LEU A 536 -10.99 9.07 -50.34
N HIS A 537 -12.10 9.80 -50.38
CA HIS A 537 -12.12 11.20 -50.80
C HIS A 537 -11.27 12.09 -49.87
N LEU A 538 -11.39 11.89 -48.55
CA LEU A 538 -10.61 12.61 -47.54
C LEU A 538 -9.12 12.24 -47.57
N ILE A 539 -8.77 10.98 -47.86
CA ILE A 539 -7.37 10.55 -48.08
C ILE A 539 -6.78 11.26 -49.28
N LYS A 540 -7.50 11.27 -50.41
CA LYS A 540 -7.05 11.95 -51.65
C LYS A 540 -6.77 13.43 -51.41
N ASN A 541 -7.58 14.06 -50.55
CA ASN A 541 -7.44 15.47 -50.18
C ASN A 541 -6.49 15.72 -48.99
N LYS A 542 -5.82 14.67 -48.47
CA LYS A 542 -4.92 14.72 -47.30
C LYS A 542 -5.58 15.41 -46.08
N HIS A 543 -6.85 15.14 -45.85
CA HIS A 543 -7.60 15.76 -44.75
C HIS A 543 -6.99 15.34 -43.39
N PRO A 544 -6.74 16.29 -42.46
CA PRO A 544 -6.12 16.00 -41.16
C PRO A 544 -6.85 14.91 -40.35
N LEU A 545 -8.18 14.86 -40.45
CA LEU A 545 -9.02 13.85 -39.79
C LEU A 545 -8.57 12.42 -40.10
N VAL A 546 -8.40 12.08 -41.39
CA VAL A 546 -8.03 10.72 -41.78
C VAL A 546 -6.55 10.45 -41.55
N LEU A 547 -5.69 11.47 -41.65
CA LEU A 547 -4.27 11.32 -41.29
C LEU A 547 -4.11 10.94 -39.81
N LEU A 548 -4.89 11.55 -38.92
CA LEU A 548 -4.90 11.21 -37.50
C LEU A 548 -5.41 9.78 -37.25
N ASP A 549 -6.49 9.38 -37.94
CA ASP A 549 -7.02 8.01 -37.83
C ASP A 549 -5.98 6.97 -38.29
N LEU A 550 -5.26 7.23 -39.38
CA LEU A 550 -4.19 6.36 -39.87
C LEU A 550 -3.03 6.24 -38.88
N VAL A 551 -2.60 7.36 -38.28
CA VAL A 551 -1.57 7.37 -37.24
C VAL A 551 -2.04 6.58 -36.01
N GLN A 552 -3.31 6.70 -35.62
CA GLN A 552 -3.88 5.93 -34.52
C GLN A 552 -3.90 4.43 -34.82
N VAL A 553 -4.33 4.03 -36.03
CA VAL A 553 -4.31 2.62 -36.47
C VAL A 553 -2.88 2.07 -36.44
N PHE A 554 -1.88 2.84 -36.87
CA PHE A 554 -0.48 2.45 -36.77
C PHE A 554 -0.06 2.17 -35.32
N PHE A 555 -0.37 3.05 -34.37
CA PHE A 555 -0.05 2.82 -32.95
C PHE A 555 -0.81 1.65 -32.34
N VAL A 556 -2.04 1.41 -32.77
CA VAL A 556 -2.83 0.24 -32.33
C VAL A 556 -2.19 -1.06 -32.83
N ILE A 557 -1.77 -1.12 -34.09
CA ILE A 557 -1.05 -2.27 -34.65
C ILE A 557 0.24 -2.50 -33.87
N MET A 558 1.03 -1.44 -33.64
CA MET A 558 2.26 -1.50 -32.87
C MET A 558 2.02 -2.02 -31.44
N PHE A 559 0.96 -1.55 -30.77
CA PHE A 559 0.55 -2.03 -29.44
C PHE A 559 0.24 -3.53 -29.45
N PHE A 560 -0.56 -4.01 -30.41
CA PHE A 560 -0.89 -5.43 -30.50
C PHE A 560 0.30 -6.30 -30.88
N SER A 561 1.22 -5.81 -31.72
CA SER A 561 2.48 -6.51 -32.02
C SER A 561 3.38 -6.63 -30.79
N LEU A 562 3.49 -5.57 -29.97
CA LEU A 562 4.21 -5.60 -28.70
C LEU A 562 3.58 -6.58 -27.70
N LEU A 563 2.25 -6.60 -27.61
CA LEU A 563 1.51 -7.52 -26.75
C LEU A 563 1.69 -8.99 -27.18
N ALA A 564 1.65 -9.26 -28.49
CA ALA A 564 1.87 -10.60 -29.04
C ALA A 564 3.31 -11.08 -28.81
N PHE A 565 4.30 -10.19 -28.91
CA PHE A 565 5.70 -10.48 -28.60
C PHE A 565 5.89 -10.81 -27.12
N LEU A 566 5.28 -10.04 -26.22
CA LEU A 566 5.30 -10.30 -24.77
C LEU A 566 4.72 -11.67 -24.41
N ASN A 567 3.60 -12.05 -25.03
CA ASN A 567 2.97 -13.36 -24.84
C ASN A 567 3.82 -14.55 -25.34
N HIS A 568 4.84 -14.32 -26.15
CA HIS A 568 5.76 -15.38 -26.60
C HIS A 568 7.00 -15.52 -25.70
N ILE A 569 7.30 -14.52 -24.87
CA ILE A 569 8.41 -14.52 -23.93
C ILE A 569 7.99 -15.13 -22.57
N ILE A 570 6.72 -14.98 -22.21
CA ILE A 570 6.05 -15.67 -21.10
C ILE A 570 5.70 -17.08 -21.54
#